data_AF-A0A1T4P4A4-F1
#
_entry.id   AF-A0A1T4P4A4-F1
#
_cell.length_a   1.000
_cell.length_b   1.000
_cell.length_c   1.000
_cell.angle_alpha   90.00
_cell.angle_beta   90.00
_cell.angle_gamma   90.00
#
_symmetry.space_group_name_H-M   'P 1'
#
loop_
_entity.id
_entity.type
_entity.pdbx_description
1 polymer ?
#
loop_
_entity_poly.entity_id
_entity_poly.type
_entity_poly.pdbx_seq_one_letter_code
_entity_poly.pdbx_strand_id
1 'polypeptide(L)' 'MNHEIKKDSLGNVDVEFYIAKAKAERDAAISTFFTNLQADIMRKVSFKLPKINLNFGRHAH' A
#
# COMPACT_ATOMS: atom_id res chain seq x y z
N MET A 1 0.04 -2.93 26.68
CA MET A 1 1.17 -2.27 26.00
C MET A 1 2.42 -2.58 26.82
N ASN A 2 3.46 -3.19 26.23
CA ASN A 2 4.75 -3.27 26.91
C ASN A 2 5.33 -1.86 26.98
N HIS A 3 5.47 -1.33 28.19
CA HIS A 3 5.98 0.02 28.48
C HIS A 3 7.51 0.05 28.62
N GLU A 4 8.21 -0.88 27.98
CA GLU A 4 9.67 -0.91 28.02
C GLU A 4 10.22 0.09 27.00
N ILE A 5 10.85 1.15 27.50
CA ILE A 5 11.58 2.12 26.68
C ILE A 5 12.84 1.43 26.19
N LYS A 6 13.00 1.33 24.86
CA LYS A 6 14.19 0.75 24.25
C LYS A 6 15.38 1.65 24.53
N LYS A 7 16.45 1.03 25.02
CA LYS A 7 17.71 1.69 25.32
C LYS A 7 18.81 1.27 24.36
N ASP A 8 19.75 2.17 24.12
CA ASP A 8 20.96 1.91 23.35
C ASP A 8 21.98 1.09 24.17
N SER A 9 23.14 0.80 23.60
CA SER A 9 24.22 0.06 24.27
C SER A 9 24.83 0.81 25.47
N LEU A 10 24.52 2.10 25.64
CA LEU A 10 24.98 2.95 26.72
C LEU A 10 23.90 3.15 27.80
N GLY A 11 22.70 2.57 27.62
CA GLY A 11 21.59 2.67 28.55
C GLY A 11 20.75 3.95 28.41
N ASN A 12 21.00 4.77 27.39
CA ASN A 12 20.17 5.93 27.05
C ASN A 12 18.99 5.50 26.16
N VAL A 13 18.01 6.37 25.98
CA VAL A 13 16.90 6.11 25.04
C VAL A 13 17.46 5.95 23.62
N ASP A 14 17.11 4.85 22.95
CA ASP A 14 17.52 4.56 21.58
C ASP A 14 16.69 5.38 20.59
N VAL A 15 17.05 6.66 20.43
CA VAL A 15 16.33 7.62 19.58
C VAL A 15 16.30 7.16 18.12
N GLU A 16 17.40 6.60 17.62
CA GLU A 16 17.50 6.10 16.24
C GLU A 16 16.51 4.98 15.96
N PHE A 17 16.34 4.04 16.90
CA PHE A 17 15.31 3.02 16.78
C PHE A 17 13.91 3.61 16.67
N TYR A 18 13.57 4.61 17.50
CA TYR A 18 12.26 5.24 17.45
C TYR A 18 12.04 6.04 16.17
N ILE A 19 13.06 6.71 15.65
CA ILE A 19 13.00 7.38 14.35
C ILE A 19 12.78 6.36 13.22
N ALA A 20 13.53 5.25 13.23
CA ALA A 20 13.37 4.19 12.24
C ALA A 20 11.97 3.56 12.30
N LYS A 21 11.45 3.33 13.50
CA LYS A 21 10.09 2.82 13.72
C LYS A 21 9.04 3.78 13.17
N ALA A 22 9.15 5.08 13.49
CA ALA A 22 8.21 6.09 12.99
C ALA A 22 8.25 6.20 11.45
N LYS A 23 9.44 6.09 10.84
CA LYS A 23 9.57 6.05 9.37
C LYS A 23 8.88 4.82 8.79
N ALA A 24 9.08 3.64 9.37
CA ALA A 24 8.44 2.41 8.90
C ALA A 24 6.90 2.48 9.01
N GLU A 25 6.37 3.00 10.12
CA GLU A 25 4.92 3.20 10.31
C GLU A 25 4.34 4.18 9.28
N ARG A 26 5.05 5.29 9.04
CA ARG A 26 4.68 6.27 8.00
C ARG A 26 4.66 5.63 6.61
N ASP A 27 5.70 4.91 6.23
CA ASP A 27 5.83 4.34 4.90
C ASP A 27 4.77 3.24 4.66
N ALA A 28 4.43 2.45 5.69
CA ALA A 28 3.33 1.50 5.66
C ALA A 28 1.96 2.19 5.46
N ALA A 29 1.73 3.32 6.15
CA ALA A 29 0.50 4.09 5.98
C ALA A 29 0.38 4.70 4.57
N ILE A 30 1.47 5.26 4.04
CA ILE A 30 1.52 5.80 2.68
C ILE A 30 1.27 4.69 1.64
N SER A 31 1.92 3.55 1.79
CA SER A 31 1.74 2.39 0.91
C SER A 31 0.29 1.92 0.89
N THR A 32 -0.35 1.83 2.07
CA THR A 32 -1.76 1.46 2.21
C THR A 32 -2.67 2.47 1.52
N PHE A 33 -2.41 3.77 1.70
CA PHE A 33 -3.18 4.83 1.04
C PHE A 33 -3.14 4.70 -0.49
N PHE A 34 -1.95 4.57 -1.08
CA PHE A 34 -1.81 4.46 -2.54
C PHE A 34 -2.40 3.15 -3.08
N THR A 35 -2.29 2.05 -2.34
CA THR A 35 -2.91 0.77 -2.72
C THR A 35 -4.44 0.90 -2.77
N ASN A 36 -5.03 1.53 -1.75
CA ASN A 36 -6.48 1.76 -1.71
C ASN A 36 -6.93 2.72 -2.82
N LEU A 37 -6.16 3.79 -3.06
CA LEU A 37 -6.44 4.73 -4.16
C LEU A 37 -6.40 4.04 -5.52
N GLN A 38 -5.40 3.18 -5.77
CA GLN A 38 -5.31 2.40 -6.99
C GLN A 38 -6.53 1.48 -7.16
N ALA A 39 -6.94 0.77 -6.10
CA ALA A 39 -8.12 -0.09 -6.13
C ALA A 39 -9.40 0.69 -6.46
N ASP A 40 -9.58 1.88 -5.88
CA ASP A 40 -10.73 2.74 -6.16
C ASP A 40 -10.73 3.30 -7.58
N ILE A 41 -9.57 3.70 -8.11
CA ILE A 41 -9.43 4.11 -9.51
C ILE A 41 -9.79 2.93 -10.43
N MET A 42 -9.21 1.75 -10.20
CA MET A 42 -9.48 0.56 -11.01
C MET A 42 -10.96 0.17 -10.99
N ARG A 43 -11.62 0.26 -9.83
CA ARG A 43 -13.06 0.03 -9.70
C ARG A 43 -13.83 1.02 -10.58
N LYS A 44 -13.56 2.33 -10.47
CA LYS A 44 -14.24 3.38 -11.24
C LYS A 44 -14.00 3.25 -12.75
N VAL A 45 -12.79 2.88 -13.18
CA VAL A 45 -12.45 2.66 -14.59
C VAL A 45 -13.13 1.41 -15.13
N SER A 46 -13.14 0.31 -14.38
CA SER A 46 -13.78 -0.95 -14.79
C SER A 46 -15.29 -0.80 -14.97
N PHE A 47 -15.95 0.03 -14.16
CA PHE A 47 -17.37 0.38 -14.36
C PHE A 47 -17.62 1.28 -15.58
N LYS A 48 -16.63 2.07 -16.00
CA LYS A 48 -16.76 3.02 -17.12
C LYS A 48 -16.25 2.47 -18.46
N LEU A 49 -15.50 1.38 -18.47
CA LEU A 49 -15.05 0.76 -19.72
C LEU A 49 -16.26 0.10 -20.39
N PRO A 50 -16.68 0.57 -21.58
CA PRO A 50 -17.71 -0.12 -22.34
C PRO A 50 -17.22 -1.55 -22.60
N LYS A 51 -18.12 -2.53 -22.44
CA LYS A 51 -17.81 -3.94 -22.75
C LYS A 51 -17.33 -4.01 -24.19
N ILE A 52 -16.03 -4.20 -24.38
CA ILE A 52 -15.45 -4.49 -25.68
C ILE A 52 -15.85 -5.93 -26.00
N ASN A 53 -16.96 -6.10 -26.72
CA ASN A 53 -17.31 -7.39 -27.31
C ASN A 53 -16.33 -7.64 -28.45
N LEU A 54 -15.29 -8.42 -28.17
CA LEU A 54 -14.41 -8.97 -29.20
C LEU A 54 -15.20 -10.05 -29.95
N ASN A 55 -15.95 -9.64 -30.98
CA ASN A 55 -16.51 -10.56 -31.95
C ASN A 55 -15.36 -11.10 -32.80
N PHE A 56 -14.71 -12.15 -32.31
CA PHE A 56 -13.92 -13.05 -33.14
C PHE A 56 -14.90 -13.81 -34.03
N GLY A 57 -15.36 -13.15 -35.10
CA GLY A 57 -16.10 -13.82 -36.15
C GLY A 57 -15.27 -15.01 -36.62
N ARG A 58 -15.80 -16.23 -36.45
CA ARG A 58 -15.31 -17.38 -37.20
C ARG A 58 -15.41 -16.99 -38.67
N HIS A 59 -14.28 -16.72 -39.32
CA HIS A 59 -14.25 -16.77 -40.77
C HIS A 59 -14.75 -18.17 -41.13
N ALA A 60 -15.96 -18.22 -41.69
CA ALA A 60 -16.49 -19.45 -42.26
C ALA A 60 -15.51 -19.90 -43.36
N HIS A 61 -15.19 -21.19 -43.32
CA HIS A 61 -14.37 -21.90 -44.30
C HIS A 61 -14.90 -21.72 -45.73
#